data_AF-A0A0D2HBZ5-F1
#
_entry.id   AF-A0A0D2HBZ5-F1
#
_cell.length_a   1.000
_cell.length_b   1.000
_cell.length_c   1.000
_cell.angle_alpha   90.00
_cell.angle_beta   90.00
_cell.angle_gamma   90.00
#
_symmetry.space_group_name_H-M   'P 1'
#
loop_
_entity.id
_entity.type
_entity.pdbx_description
1 polymer ?
#
loop_
_entity_poly.entity_id
_entity_poly.type
_entity_poly.pdbx_seq_one_letter_code
_entity_poly.pdbx_strand_id
1 'polypeptide(L)' 'MSDVIQGRLVTAKVCDNTKYEALSYVWGSMTERETISVQDTIVSVTPSLTNALRYLRLADAPRVIWIDSICIN' A
#
# COMPACT_ATOMS: atom_id res chain seq x y z
N MET A 1 -9.40 19.16 1.32
CA MET A 1 -8.07 18.63 0.95
C MET A 1 -8.20 17.12 0.96
N SER A 2 -8.13 16.48 -0.20
CA SER A 2 -8.21 15.02 -0.36
C SER A 2 -6.99 14.39 0.31
N ASP A 3 -7.23 13.49 1.27
CA ASP A 3 -6.18 12.71 1.95
C ASP A 3 -5.66 11.62 1.00
N VAL A 4 -4.73 12.02 0.13
CA VAL A 4 -4.15 11.14 -0.90
C VAL A 4 -3.11 10.25 -0.25
N ILE A 5 -3.26 8.93 -0.41
CA ILE A 5 -2.22 7.98 -0.01
C ILE A 5 -1.08 8.05 -1.01
N GLN A 6 0.11 8.30 -0.50
CA GLN A 6 1.34 8.36 -1.26
C GLN A 6 2.36 7.40 -0.68
N GLY A 7 3.12 6.75 -1.54
CA GLY A 7 4.12 5.78 -1.14
C GLY A 7 5.22 5.61 -2.17
N ARG A 8 6.16 4.72 -1.86
CA ARG A 8 7.27 4.36 -2.73
C ARG A 8 7.41 2.85 -2.78
N LEU A 9 7.57 2.29 -3.99
CA LEU A 9 7.90 0.88 -4.14
C LEU A 9 9.40 0.68 -3.94
N VAL A 10 9.76 -0.32 -3.14
CA VAL A 10 11.14 -0.69 -2.87
C VAL A 10 11.31 -2.16 -3.23
N THR A 11 12.17 -2.44 -4.20
CA THR A 11 12.55 -3.81 -4.53
C THR A 11 13.54 -4.32 -3.49
N ALA A 12 13.19 -5.40 -2.80
CA ALA A 12 14.06 -6.08 -1.85
C ALA A 12 14.36 -7.50 -2.35
N LYS A 13 15.61 -7.97 -2.18
CA LYS A 13 15.92 -9.38 -2.40
C LYS A 13 15.52 -10.17 -1.16
N VAL A 14 15.21 -11.45 -1.35
CA VAL A 14 14.88 -12.37 -0.24
C VAL A 14 16.03 -12.47 0.78
N CYS A 15 17.28 -12.33 0.33
CA CYS A 15 18.46 -12.33 1.18
C CYS A 15 18.72 -10.99 1.89
N ASP A 16 18.07 -9.91 1.48
CA ASP A 16 18.14 -8.65 2.21
C ASP A 16 17.18 -8.76 3.40
N ASN A 17 17.69 -8.62 4.62
CA ASN A 17 16.90 -8.63 5.87
C ASN A 17 16.03 -7.36 6.01
N THR A 18 15.40 -6.94 4.91
CA THR A 18 14.50 -5.81 4.80
C THR A 18 13.34 -6.02 5.77
N LYS A 19 13.18 -5.09 6.70
CA LYS A 19 12.08 -5.11 7.65
C LYS A 19 10.84 -4.57 6.96
N TYR A 20 9.80 -5.40 6.90
CA TYR A 20 8.48 -5.03 6.40
C TYR A 20 7.41 -5.70 7.25
N GLU A 21 6.22 -5.14 7.20
CA GLU A 21 5.03 -5.69 7.81
C GLU A 21 4.10 -6.21 6.70
N ALA A 22 3.70 -7.48 6.77
CA ALA A 22 2.77 -8.04 5.80
C ALA A 22 1.34 -7.58 6.13
N LEU A 23 0.66 -6.98 5.15
CA LEU A 23 -0.74 -6.58 5.30
C LEU A 23 -1.67 -7.71 4.85
N SER A 24 -2.40 -8.27 5.80
CA SER A 24 -3.56 -9.12 5.52
C SER A 24 -4.84 -8.29 5.61
N TYR A 25 -5.60 -8.19 4.51
CA TYR A 25 -6.82 -7.41 4.45
C TYR A 25 -7.89 -8.13 3.61
N VAL A 26 -9.15 -7.75 3.79
CA VAL A 26 -10.23 -8.25 2.93
C VAL A 26 -10.15 -7.57 1.57
N TRP A 27 -10.25 -8.33 0.48
CA TRP A 27 -10.17 -7.78 -0.88
C TRP A 27 -11.32 -6.79 -1.16
N GLY A 28 -12.49 -7.02 -0.56
CA GLY A 28 -13.63 -6.13 -0.68
C GLY A 28 -14.27 -6.19 -2.08
N SER A 29 -14.91 -5.09 -2.47
CA SER A 29 -15.50 -4.92 -3.80
C SER A 29 -14.40 -4.77 -4.86
N MET A 30 -14.46 -5.57 -5.93
CA MET A 30 -13.55 -5.47 -7.08
C MET A 30 -14.04 -4.50 -8.17
N THR A 31 -15.31 -4.07 -8.10
CA THR A 31 -15.91 -3.12 -9.05
C THR A 31 -15.59 -1.68 -8.68
N GLU A 32 -15.55 -1.39 -7.37
CA GLU A 32 -15.14 -0.09 -6.85
C GLU A 32 -13.62 -0.01 -6.83
N ARG A 33 -13.09 1.12 -7.29
CA ARG A 33 -11.65 1.37 -7.26
C ARG A 33 -11.35 2.77 -6.75
N GLU A 34 -10.37 2.85 -5.87
CA GLU A 34 -9.71 4.07 -5.46
C GLU A 34 -8.32 4.13 -6.10
N THR A 35 -7.66 5.28 -5.98
CA THR A 35 -6.31 5.49 -6.48
C THR A 35 -5.36 5.90 -5.38
N ILE A 36 -4.14 5.37 -5.47
CA ILE A 36 -3.00 5.77 -4.64
C ILE A 36 -1.84 6.17 -5.54
N SER A 37 -0.93 7.01 -5.04
CA SER A 37 0.28 7.40 -5.76
C SER A 37 1.48 6.62 -5.25
N VAL A 38 2.17 5.92 -6.15
CA VAL A 38 3.39 5.15 -5.85
C VAL A 38 4.47 5.56 -6.86
N GLN A 39 5.52 6.26 -6.40
CA GLN A 39 6.62 6.75 -7.27
C GLN A 39 6.10 7.37 -8.59
N ASP A 40 5.29 8.42 -8.48
CA ASP A 40 4.69 9.15 -9.60
C ASP A 40 3.75 8.34 -10.51
N THR A 41 3.48 7.08 -10.15
CA THR A 41 2.53 6.21 -10.83
C THR A 41 1.23 6.17 -10.04
N ILE A 42 0.10 6.29 -10.74
CA ILE A 42 -1.23 6.11 -10.14
C ILE A 42 -1.59 4.63 -10.19
N VAL A 43 -1.77 4.03 -9.02
CA VAL A 43 -2.16 2.62 -8.88
C VAL A 43 -3.63 2.54 -8.47
N SER A 44 -4.38 1.70 -9.17
CA SER A 44 -5.79 1.46 -8.89
C SER A 44 -5.92 0.32 -7.87
N VAL A 45 -6.57 0.59 -6.75
CA VAL A 45 -6.70 -0.32 -5.61
C VAL A 45 -8.15 -0.42 -5.15
N THR A 46 -8.47 -1.42 -4.33
CA THR A 46 -9.80 -1.54 -3.73
C THR A 46 -9.96 -0.55 -2.57
N PRO A 47 -11.19 -0.10 -2.27
CA PRO A 47 -11.45 0.78 -1.11
C PRO A 47 -11.00 0.17 0.21
N SER A 48 -11.07 -1.15 0.35
CA SER A 48 -10.60 -1.84 1.55
C SER A 48 -9.10 -1.68 1.78
N LEU A 49 -8.30 -1.71 0.71
CA LEU A 49 -6.86 -1.46 0.79
C LEU A 49 -6.59 -0.01 1.20
N THR A 50 -7.25 0.96 0.55
CA THR A 50 -7.04 2.38 0.91
C THR A 50 -7.42 2.64 2.36
N ASN A 51 -8.54 2.09 2.83
CA ASN A 51 -8.94 2.23 4.23
C ASN A 51 -7.95 1.58 5.19
N ALA A 52 -7.48 0.37 4.91
CA ALA A 52 -6.44 -0.28 5.71
C ALA A 52 -5.18 0.59 5.80
N LEU A 53 -4.72 1.16 4.69
CA LEU A 53 -3.55 2.04 4.65
C LEU A 53 -3.77 3.33 5.45
N ARG A 54 -4.97 3.93 5.41
CA ARG A 54 -5.31 5.10 6.26
C ARG A 54 -5.24 4.77 7.74
N TYR A 55 -5.78 3.61 8.16
CA TYR A 55 -5.74 3.18 9.56
C TYR A 55 -4.34 2.81 10.04
N LEU A 56 -3.50 2.26 9.15
CA LEU A 56 -2.14 1.85 9.48
C LEU A 56 -1.14 3.00 9.43
N ARG A 57 -1.51 4.15 8.85
CA ARG A 57 -0.63 5.31 8.73
C ARG A 57 -0.27 5.85 10.11
N LEU A 58 1.02 6.04 10.34
CA LEU A 58 1.53 6.80 11.48
C LEU A 58 1.59 8.28 11.12
N ALA A 59 1.35 9.14 12.11
CA ALA A 59 1.29 10.59 11.88
C ALA A 59 2.67 11.19 11.55
N ASP A 60 3.74 10.57 12.05
CA ASP A 60 5.09 11.11 12.15
C ASP A 60 6.16 10.22 11.49
N ALA A 61 5.80 9.03 11.01
CA ALA A 61 6.75 8.08 10.42
C ALA A 61 6.20 7.32 9.21
N PRO A 62 7.03 7.04 8.19
CA PRO A 62 6.67 6.12 7.13
C PRO A 62 6.65 4.67 7.65
N ARG A 63 5.79 3.83 7.06
CA ARG A 63 5.79 2.37 7.29
C ARG A 63 6.21 1.64 6.03
N VAL A 64 6.92 0.53 6.21
CA VAL A 64 7.26 -0.40 5.13
C VAL A 64 6.28 -1.57 5.21
N ILE A 65 5.33 -1.59 4.28
CA ILE A 65 4.26 -2.58 4.25
C ILE A 65 4.39 -3.38 2.96
N TRP A 66 4.31 -4.70 3.07
CA TRP A 66 4.19 -5.59 1.92
C TRP A 66 2.72 -5.89 1.66
N ILE A 67 2.29 -5.66 0.43
CA ILE A 67 0.90 -5.78 -0.03
C ILE A 67 0.92 -6.65 -1.28
N ASP A 68 0.28 -7.81 -1.24
CA ASP A 68 0.30 -8.78 -2.35
C ASP A 68 -0.14 -8.17 -3.70
N SER A 69 -1.24 -7.41 -3.70
CA SER A 69 -1.81 -6.78 -4.89
C SER A 69 -0.95 -5.68 -5.53
N ILE A 70 0.12 -5.24 -4.87
CA ILE A 70 1.05 -4.21 -5.37
C ILE A 70 2.47 -4.77 -5.55
N CYS A 71 2.91 -5.63 -4.63
CA CYS A 71 4.30 -6.09 -4.55
C CYS A 71 4.57 -7.39 -5.32
N ILE A 72 3.54 -8.12 -5.74
CA ILE A 72 3.68 -9.31 -6.59
C ILE A 72 3.61 -8.86 -8.06
N ASN A 73 4.66 -9.21 -8.83
CA ASN A 73 4.84 -8.91 -10.25
C ASN A 73 4.13 -9.95 -11.12
#